data_AF-A0A521VM17-F1
#
_entry.id   AF-A0A521VM17-F1
#
_cell.length_a   1.000
_cell.length_b   1.000
_cell.length_c   1.000
_cell.angle_alpha   90.00
_cell.angle_beta   90.00
_cell.angle_gamma   90.00
#
_symmetry.space_group_name_H-M   'P 1'
#
loop_
_entity.id
_entity.type
_entity.pdbx_description
1 polymer ?
#
loop_
_entity_poly.entity_id
_entity_poly.type
_entity_poly.pdbx_seq_one_letter_code
_entity_poly.pdbx_strand_id
1 'polypeptide(L)'
;MSGTDSVAQLRARWTPALTEAALQRLQGLESAIEIPTLELDGRTQLDLRGIRIEQTQLDGLQLRDVNLRWATVRDVGFKGTALVGCNLSQAHFNDCYFRHAAFEGCDIVNARFGNSDFSGARFDACRLDFSAFVSCEIAFDSIRFRRDAPPQVLARVCRNLKLNAMSMGRFTDASDLAYLERTYDRHVLRQRAFGAATLSTVDRLRAVAFWLDAVMLNWLWGYGEKPWRLATAMVAAIVVFGTLQYWLEAVPGRDWFEHVYFSGVTFLTIGYGDLAPVGVLPRLLALVEGAAGILFIGMLVASATKKIMYR
;
A
#
# COMPACT_ATOMS: atom_id res chain seq x y z
N MET A 1 33.15 -21.35 -1.60
CA MET A 1 33.51 -19.92 -1.48
C MET A 1 32.99 -19.43 -0.13
N SER A 2 33.85 -18.90 0.74
CA SER A 2 33.50 -18.51 2.11
C SER A 2 32.52 -17.33 2.13
N GLY A 3 31.66 -17.25 3.14
CA GLY A 3 30.59 -16.24 3.28
C GLY A 3 31.05 -14.79 3.53
N THR A 4 32.22 -14.39 3.03
CA THR A 4 32.90 -13.12 3.33
C THR A 4 33.35 -12.36 2.09
N ASP A 5 32.87 -12.70 0.89
CA ASP A 5 33.18 -11.89 -0.28
C ASP A 5 32.45 -10.55 -0.19
N SER A 6 33.22 -9.46 -0.18
CA SER A 6 32.68 -8.11 -0.27
C SER A 6 31.93 -7.92 -1.60
N VAL A 7 30.98 -6.99 -1.63
CA VAL A 7 30.23 -6.64 -2.87
C VAL A 7 31.19 -6.26 -4.00
N ALA A 8 32.33 -5.62 -3.68
CA ALA A 8 33.35 -5.26 -4.64
C ALA A 8 34.00 -6.50 -5.28
N GLN A 9 34.36 -7.51 -4.48
CA GLN A 9 34.92 -8.77 -4.97
C GLN A 9 33.92 -9.54 -5.83
N LEU A 10 32.65 -9.61 -5.41
CA LEU A 10 31.60 -10.27 -6.17
C LEU A 10 31.31 -9.59 -7.52
N ARG A 11 31.50 -8.28 -7.62
CA ARG A 11 31.40 -7.56 -8.89
C ARG A 11 32.65 -7.76 -9.75
N ALA A 12 33.84 -7.75 -9.15
CA ALA A 12 35.11 -7.85 -9.84
C ALA A 12 35.33 -9.22 -10.51
N ARG A 13 34.66 -10.29 -10.06
CA ARG A 13 34.77 -11.63 -10.68
C ARG A 13 34.16 -11.72 -12.07
N TRP A 14 33.25 -10.80 -12.43
CA TRP A 14 32.52 -10.86 -13.70
C TRP A 14 33.34 -10.31 -14.86
N THR A 15 33.98 -11.21 -15.60
CA THR A 15 34.60 -10.90 -16.90
C THR A 15 33.54 -10.94 -18.02
N PRO A 16 33.77 -10.30 -19.19
CA PRO A 16 32.84 -10.39 -20.30
C PRO A 16 32.51 -11.83 -20.71
N ALA A 17 33.52 -12.71 -20.76
CA ALA A 17 33.33 -14.13 -21.09
C ALA A 17 32.50 -14.87 -20.04
N LEU A 18 32.72 -14.62 -18.74
CA LEU A 18 31.93 -15.24 -17.67
C LEU A 18 30.48 -14.72 -17.67
N THR A 19 30.28 -13.43 -17.97
CA THR A 19 28.94 -12.84 -18.10
C THR A 19 28.20 -13.44 -19.29
N GLU A 20 28.84 -13.56 -20.45
CA GLU A 20 28.24 -14.19 -21.63
C GLU A 20 27.86 -15.65 -21.35
N ALA A 21 28.76 -16.41 -20.71
CA ALA A 21 28.49 -17.77 -20.27
C ALA A 21 27.28 -17.85 -19.32
N ALA A 22 27.16 -16.92 -18.39
CA ALA A 22 25.99 -16.84 -17.50
C ALA A 22 24.69 -16.54 -18.26
N LEU A 23 24.73 -15.65 -19.25
CA LEU A 23 23.55 -15.33 -20.07
C LEU A 23 23.12 -16.52 -20.94
N GLN A 24 24.08 -17.21 -21.57
CA GLN A 24 23.83 -18.47 -22.29
C GLN A 24 23.17 -19.50 -21.37
N ARG A 25 23.72 -19.66 -20.15
CA ARG A 25 23.18 -20.59 -19.16
C ARG A 25 21.75 -20.26 -18.74
N LEU A 26 21.40 -18.97 -18.59
CA LEU A 26 20.03 -18.52 -18.30
C LEU A 26 19.07 -18.81 -19.46
N GLN A 27 19.55 -18.70 -20.70
CA GLN A 27 18.79 -19.00 -21.91
C GLN A 27 18.67 -20.51 -22.20
N GLY A 28 19.26 -21.37 -21.35
CA GLY A 28 19.26 -22.82 -21.55
C GLY A 28 20.24 -23.30 -22.62
N LEU A 29 21.16 -22.45 -23.05
CA LEU A 29 22.22 -22.79 -24.00
C LEU A 29 23.41 -23.42 -23.26
N GLU A 30 24.13 -24.30 -23.96
CA GLU A 30 25.40 -24.83 -23.46
C GLU A 30 26.43 -23.71 -23.36
N SER A 31 27.19 -23.71 -22.28
CA SER A 31 28.30 -22.78 -22.08
C SER A 31 29.57 -23.52 -21.75
N ALA A 32 30.68 -23.07 -22.34
CA ALA A 32 32.01 -23.66 -22.10
C ALA A 32 32.55 -23.34 -20.70
N ILE A 33 32.02 -22.32 -20.03
CA ILE A 33 32.44 -21.89 -18.70
C ILE A 33 31.37 -22.31 -17.70
N GLU A 34 31.77 -23.10 -16.71
CA GLU A 34 30.88 -23.49 -15.61
C GLU A 34 30.58 -22.28 -14.71
N ILE A 35 29.28 -22.02 -14.50
CA ILE A 35 28.81 -20.94 -13.63
C ILE A 35 28.62 -21.50 -12.22
N PRO A 36 29.15 -20.83 -11.18
CA PRO A 36 29.07 -21.33 -9.82
C PRO A 36 27.63 -21.45 -9.34
N THR A 37 27.40 -22.43 -8.47
CA THR A 37 26.16 -22.61 -7.71
C THR A 37 26.41 -22.44 -6.22
N LEU A 38 25.35 -22.17 -5.46
CA LEU A 38 25.38 -22.06 -4.01
C LEU A 38 24.26 -22.88 -3.39
N GLU A 39 24.57 -23.59 -2.31
CA GLU A 39 23.56 -24.17 -1.43
C GLU A 39 23.14 -23.14 -0.39
N LEU A 40 21.87 -22.71 -0.44
CA LEU A 40 21.28 -21.81 0.53
C LEU A 40 19.91 -22.33 0.95
N ASP A 41 19.69 -22.49 2.25
CA ASP A 41 18.42 -22.95 2.83
C ASP A 41 17.90 -24.27 2.21
N GLY A 42 18.82 -25.18 1.87
CA GLY A 42 18.51 -26.48 1.26
C GLY A 42 18.14 -26.43 -0.22
N ARG A 43 18.47 -25.33 -0.91
CA ARG A 43 18.29 -25.18 -2.36
C ARG A 43 19.60 -24.85 -3.05
N THR A 44 19.83 -25.49 -4.19
CA THR A 44 20.89 -25.14 -5.12
C THR A 44 20.46 -23.93 -5.95
N GLN A 45 21.17 -22.81 -5.79
CA GLN A 45 20.93 -21.59 -6.55
C GLN A 45 22.05 -21.32 -7.55
N LEU A 46 21.70 -20.81 -8.73
CA LEU A 46 22.70 -20.29 -9.67
C LEU A 46 23.28 -18.98 -9.13
N ASP A 47 24.60 -18.92 -8.89
CA ASP A 47 25.26 -17.77 -8.26
C ASP A 47 25.63 -16.69 -9.26
N LEU A 48 24.70 -15.78 -9.49
CA LEU A 48 24.90 -14.59 -10.31
C LEU A 48 25.10 -13.32 -9.46
N ARG A 49 25.54 -13.46 -8.20
CA ARG A 49 25.70 -12.30 -7.31
C ARG A 49 26.68 -11.29 -7.88
N GLY A 50 26.30 -10.02 -7.85
CA GLY A 50 27.11 -8.91 -8.35
C GLY A 50 27.23 -8.81 -9.88
N ILE A 51 26.54 -9.66 -10.66
CA ILE A 51 26.61 -9.62 -12.13
C ILE A 51 26.16 -8.25 -12.66
N ARG A 52 26.77 -7.82 -13.76
CA ARG A 52 26.30 -6.68 -14.56
C ARG A 52 25.72 -7.21 -15.86
N ILE A 53 24.45 -6.91 -16.12
CA ILE A 53 23.75 -7.27 -17.36
C ILE A 53 23.22 -5.99 -17.98
N GLU A 54 23.62 -5.69 -19.21
CA GLU A 54 23.20 -4.50 -19.93
C GLU A 54 22.72 -4.88 -21.34
N GLN A 55 21.69 -4.20 -21.84
CA GLN A 55 21.27 -4.25 -23.26
C GLN A 55 21.04 -5.67 -23.80
N THR A 56 20.36 -6.52 -23.02
CA THR A 56 20.16 -7.94 -23.33
C THR A 56 18.67 -8.30 -23.33
N GLN A 57 18.28 -9.33 -24.09
CA GLN A 57 16.92 -9.87 -24.09
C GLN A 57 16.89 -11.22 -23.35
N LEU A 58 16.12 -11.27 -22.26
CA LEU A 58 15.87 -12.44 -21.42
C LEU A 58 14.37 -12.77 -21.37
N ASP A 59 13.67 -12.45 -22.46
CA ASP A 59 12.23 -12.64 -22.65
C ASP A 59 11.83 -14.11 -22.63
N GLY A 60 10.68 -14.41 -22.00
CA GLY A 60 10.06 -15.74 -22.00
C GLY A 60 10.79 -16.81 -21.20
N LEU A 61 11.90 -16.47 -20.53
CA LEU A 61 12.71 -17.43 -19.79
C LEU A 61 12.01 -17.93 -18.53
N GLN A 62 12.41 -19.13 -18.09
CA GLN A 62 12.01 -19.73 -16.81
C GLN A 62 13.20 -19.70 -15.86
N LEU A 63 13.33 -18.62 -15.09
CA LEU A 63 14.40 -18.42 -14.13
C LEU A 63 13.98 -18.96 -12.77
N ARG A 64 14.57 -20.09 -12.36
CA ARG A 64 14.30 -20.72 -11.07
C ARG A 64 15.54 -20.67 -10.19
N ASP A 65 15.35 -20.28 -8.94
CA ASP A 65 16.38 -20.30 -7.90
C ASP A 65 17.69 -19.58 -8.34
N VAL A 66 17.57 -18.44 -9.04
CA VAL A 66 18.72 -17.65 -9.47
C VAL A 66 19.04 -16.58 -8.42
N ASN A 67 20.31 -16.51 -8.00
CA ASN A 67 20.78 -15.52 -7.04
C ASN A 67 21.40 -14.31 -7.75
N LEU A 68 20.62 -13.26 -7.93
CA LEU A 68 20.99 -11.97 -8.52
C LEU A 68 21.31 -10.91 -7.44
N ARG A 69 21.61 -11.32 -6.20
CA ARG A 69 21.89 -10.35 -5.12
C ARG A 69 23.02 -9.40 -5.53
N TRP A 70 22.84 -8.10 -5.30
CA TRP A 70 23.77 -7.03 -5.70
C TRP A 70 24.01 -6.84 -7.20
N ALA A 71 23.27 -7.52 -8.06
CA ALA A 71 23.37 -7.36 -9.51
C ALA A 71 23.02 -5.94 -9.95
N THR A 72 23.58 -5.53 -11.08
CA THR A 72 23.20 -4.29 -11.78
C THR A 72 22.67 -4.68 -13.15
N VAL A 73 21.40 -4.37 -13.41
CA VAL A 73 20.70 -4.73 -14.63
C VAL A 73 20.17 -3.46 -15.26
N ARG A 74 20.54 -3.18 -16.51
CA ARG A 74 20.14 -1.96 -17.22
C ARG A 74 19.69 -2.27 -18.64
N ASP A 75 18.54 -1.73 -19.05
CA ASP A 75 18.07 -1.87 -20.43
C ASP A 75 17.93 -3.35 -20.85
N VAL A 76 17.28 -4.15 -20.00
CA VAL A 76 17.10 -5.60 -20.22
C VAL A 76 15.64 -5.95 -20.38
N GLY A 77 15.34 -6.77 -21.39
CA GLY A 77 14.02 -7.36 -21.62
C GLY A 77 13.79 -8.60 -20.75
N PHE A 78 12.66 -8.62 -20.05
CA PHE A 78 12.14 -9.75 -19.26
C PHE A 78 10.66 -10.01 -19.60
N LYS A 79 10.25 -9.75 -20.85
CA LYS A 79 8.85 -9.87 -21.25
C LYS A 79 8.41 -11.32 -21.13
N GLY A 80 7.35 -11.58 -20.37
CA GLY A 80 6.81 -12.92 -20.16
C GLY A 80 7.73 -13.86 -19.37
N THR A 81 8.80 -13.35 -18.76
CA THR A 81 9.76 -14.16 -18.00
C THR A 81 9.15 -14.56 -16.65
N ALA A 82 9.33 -15.82 -16.26
CA ALA A 82 8.96 -16.30 -14.94
C ALA A 82 10.20 -16.35 -14.04
N LEU A 83 10.17 -15.63 -12.92
CA LEU A 83 11.17 -15.65 -11.87
C LEU A 83 10.57 -16.35 -10.65
N VAL A 84 11.05 -17.55 -10.34
CA VAL A 84 10.52 -18.39 -9.25
C VAL A 84 11.62 -18.64 -8.22
N GLY A 85 11.41 -18.20 -6.98
CA GLY A 85 12.39 -18.37 -5.90
C GLY A 85 13.70 -17.62 -6.09
N CYS A 86 13.78 -16.69 -7.05
CA CYS A 86 14.98 -15.89 -7.31
C CYS A 86 15.27 -14.91 -6.16
N ASN A 87 16.55 -14.69 -5.89
CA ASN A 87 17.01 -13.68 -4.93
C ASN A 87 17.51 -12.44 -5.67
N LEU A 88 16.72 -11.38 -5.64
CA LEU A 88 16.98 -10.07 -6.23
C LEU A 88 17.42 -9.03 -5.18
N SER A 89 17.75 -9.47 -3.97
CA SER A 89 18.00 -8.55 -2.84
C SER A 89 19.17 -7.62 -3.13
N GLN A 90 19.04 -6.34 -2.78
CA GLN A 90 20.06 -5.31 -3.04
C GLN A 90 20.50 -5.16 -4.51
N ALA A 91 19.74 -5.72 -5.46
CA ALA A 91 19.99 -5.55 -6.88
C ALA A 91 19.40 -4.22 -7.38
N HIS A 92 19.99 -3.69 -8.44
CA HIS A 92 19.56 -2.46 -9.09
C HIS A 92 19.11 -2.77 -10.51
N PHE A 93 17.85 -2.47 -10.83
CA PHE A 93 17.27 -2.61 -12.15
C PHE A 93 16.86 -1.22 -12.65
N ASN A 94 17.42 -0.79 -13.78
CA ASN A 94 17.06 0.49 -14.40
C ASN A 94 16.66 0.27 -15.85
N ASP A 95 15.62 0.96 -16.31
CA ASP A 95 15.20 0.95 -17.71
C ASP A 95 14.90 -0.47 -18.21
N CYS A 96 14.35 -1.34 -17.36
CA CYS A 96 14.07 -2.75 -17.66
C CYS A 96 12.60 -2.99 -18.05
N TYR A 97 12.35 -4.01 -18.86
CA TYR A 97 11.02 -4.31 -19.41
C TYR A 97 10.48 -5.64 -18.90
N PHE A 98 9.66 -5.60 -17.84
CA PHE A 98 9.05 -6.75 -17.17
C PHE A 98 7.60 -7.00 -17.60
N ARG A 99 7.21 -6.60 -18.82
CA ARG A 99 5.83 -6.77 -19.29
C ARG A 99 5.40 -8.24 -19.24
N HIS A 100 4.29 -8.52 -18.57
CA HIS A 100 3.78 -9.88 -18.35
C HIS A 100 4.75 -10.84 -17.62
N ALA A 101 5.78 -10.32 -16.95
CA ALA A 101 6.66 -11.15 -16.13
C ALA A 101 5.93 -11.66 -14.88
N ALA A 102 6.28 -12.86 -14.41
CA ALA A 102 5.75 -13.43 -13.19
C ALA A 102 6.87 -13.56 -12.15
N PHE A 103 6.69 -12.94 -10.99
CA PHE A 103 7.56 -13.09 -9.83
C PHE A 103 6.83 -13.94 -8.78
N GLU A 104 7.36 -15.12 -8.47
CA GLU A 104 6.77 -16.05 -7.51
C GLU A 104 7.77 -16.38 -6.40
N GLY A 105 7.45 -16.00 -5.17
CA GLY A 105 8.29 -16.30 -4.01
C GLY A 105 9.69 -15.67 -4.06
N CYS A 106 9.89 -14.61 -4.86
CA CYS A 106 11.18 -13.94 -4.96
C CYS A 106 11.52 -13.09 -3.73
N ASP A 107 12.81 -13.05 -3.40
CA ASP A 107 13.38 -12.12 -2.43
C ASP A 107 13.78 -10.81 -3.13
N ILE A 108 13.06 -9.72 -2.89
CA ILE A 108 13.27 -8.40 -3.49
C ILE A 108 13.66 -7.39 -2.40
N VAL A 109 14.39 -7.86 -1.38
CA VAL A 109 14.69 -7.08 -0.18
C VAL A 109 15.74 -6.02 -0.49
N ASN A 110 15.43 -4.76 -0.19
CA ASN A 110 16.31 -3.61 -0.43
C ASN A 110 16.77 -3.47 -1.89
N ALA A 111 15.99 -4.03 -2.83
CA ALA A 111 16.22 -3.88 -4.26
C ALA A 111 15.70 -2.53 -4.76
N ARG A 112 16.26 -2.03 -5.86
CA ARG A 112 15.85 -0.77 -6.49
C ARG A 112 15.46 -1.01 -7.93
N PHE A 113 14.28 -0.53 -8.30
CA PHE A 113 13.76 -0.51 -9.66
C PHE A 113 13.50 0.94 -10.06
N GLY A 114 14.12 1.36 -11.17
CA GLY A 114 14.00 2.69 -11.73
C GLY A 114 13.53 2.62 -13.18
N ASN A 115 12.63 3.51 -13.58
CA ASN A 115 12.21 3.71 -14.98
C ASN A 115 11.83 2.39 -15.70
N SER A 116 11.22 1.45 -15.00
CA SER A 116 10.99 0.10 -15.50
C SER A 116 9.50 -0.16 -15.73
N ASP A 117 9.20 -0.94 -16.76
CA ASP A 117 7.83 -1.25 -17.17
C ASP A 117 7.40 -2.61 -16.60
N PHE A 118 6.43 -2.62 -15.68
CA PHE A 118 5.84 -3.82 -15.09
C PHE A 118 4.40 -4.05 -15.58
N SER A 119 4.03 -3.54 -16.76
CA SER A 119 2.68 -3.66 -17.28
C SER A 119 2.27 -5.12 -17.45
N GLY A 120 1.20 -5.52 -16.75
CA GLY A 120 0.73 -6.90 -16.74
C GLY A 120 1.63 -7.89 -16.01
N ALA A 121 2.71 -7.43 -15.37
CA ALA A 121 3.52 -8.27 -14.48
C ALA A 121 2.71 -8.72 -13.26
N ARG A 122 3.17 -9.76 -12.56
CA ARG A 122 2.52 -10.26 -11.34
C ARG A 122 3.56 -10.54 -10.27
N PHE A 123 3.25 -10.19 -9.03
CA PHE A 123 4.05 -10.51 -7.85
C PHE A 123 3.21 -11.37 -6.91
N ASP A 124 3.58 -12.64 -6.75
CA ASP A 124 2.96 -13.55 -5.79
C ASP A 124 3.95 -13.98 -4.72
N ALA A 125 3.55 -13.83 -3.46
CA ALA A 125 4.33 -14.21 -2.28
C ALA A 125 5.76 -13.64 -2.24
N CYS A 126 6.05 -12.54 -2.94
CA CYS A 126 7.36 -11.90 -2.94
C CYS A 126 7.62 -11.12 -1.64
N ARG A 127 8.90 -11.09 -1.25
CA ARG A 127 9.39 -10.25 -0.14
C ARG A 127 9.88 -8.92 -0.69
N LEU A 128 9.11 -7.87 -0.47
CA LEU A 128 9.37 -6.50 -0.96
C LEU A 128 9.95 -5.59 0.13
N ASP A 129 10.48 -6.15 1.22
CA ASP A 129 10.98 -5.37 2.36
C ASP A 129 12.03 -4.34 1.92
N PHE A 130 11.80 -3.06 2.24
CA PHE A 130 12.70 -1.95 1.89
C PHE A 130 12.99 -1.79 0.38
N SER A 131 12.25 -2.46 -0.50
CA SER A 131 12.38 -2.25 -1.94
C SER A 131 11.95 -0.83 -2.31
N ALA A 132 12.56 -0.28 -3.35
CA ALA A 132 12.17 0.99 -3.93
C ALA A 132 11.80 0.82 -5.40
N PHE A 133 10.58 1.23 -5.75
CA PHE A 133 10.14 1.45 -7.13
C PHE A 133 10.09 2.95 -7.36
N VAL A 134 10.71 3.42 -8.44
CA VAL A 134 10.73 4.84 -8.83
C VAL A 134 10.47 4.92 -10.32
N SER A 135 9.48 5.71 -10.70
CA SER A 135 9.06 5.86 -12.10
C SER A 135 8.78 4.50 -12.78
N CYS A 136 8.19 3.57 -12.04
CA CYS A 136 7.89 2.23 -12.54
C CYS A 136 6.41 2.08 -12.86
N GLU A 137 6.08 1.52 -14.02
CA GLU A 137 4.70 1.26 -14.41
C GLU A 137 4.21 -0.05 -13.79
N ILE A 138 3.73 0.02 -12.55
CA ILE A 138 3.24 -1.12 -11.77
C ILE A 138 1.81 -0.89 -11.30
N ALA A 139 0.94 -1.86 -11.53
CA ALA A 139 -0.47 -1.79 -11.11
C ALA A 139 -0.65 -2.34 -9.69
N PHE A 140 -1.50 -1.71 -8.90
CA PHE A 140 -1.76 -2.14 -7.53
C PHE A 140 -2.27 -3.59 -7.45
N ASP A 141 -3.17 -3.97 -8.35
CA ASP A 141 -3.76 -5.32 -8.45
C ASP A 141 -2.78 -6.42 -8.86
N SER A 142 -1.61 -6.06 -9.41
CA SER A 142 -0.54 -6.99 -9.77
C SER A 142 0.17 -7.61 -8.56
N ILE A 143 0.03 -7.00 -7.38
CA ILE A 143 0.80 -7.37 -6.19
C ILE A 143 -0.10 -8.12 -5.21
N ARG A 144 0.17 -9.41 -5.03
CA ARG A 144 -0.39 -10.21 -3.96
C ARG A 144 0.56 -10.22 -2.76
N PHE A 145 0.25 -9.38 -1.77
CA PHE A 145 1.03 -9.31 -0.53
C PHE A 145 1.00 -10.62 0.25
N ARG A 146 2.16 -10.96 0.81
CA ARG A 146 2.33 -12.11 1.69
C ARG A 146 1.55 -11.93 3.00
N ARG A 147 0.84 -12.98 3.45
CA ARG A 147 -0.04 -12.93 4.63
C ARG A 147 0.69 -13.04 5.97
N ASP A 148 1.87 -13.63 5.96
CA ASP A 148 2.79 -13.82 7.10
C ASP A 148 3.69 -12.59 7.36
N ALA A 149 3.71 -11.61 6.45
CA ALA A 149 4.57 -10.45 6.57
C ALA A 149 4.12 -9.54 7.75
N PRO A 150 5.07 -9.01 8.56
CA PRO A 150 4.74 -8.08 9.62
C PRO A 150 4.03 -6.84 9.08
N PRO A 151 3.02 -6.30 9.77
CA PRO A 151 2.26 -5.14 9.29
C PRO A 151 3.13 -3.90 9.10
N GLN A 152 4.22 -3.75 9.88
CA GLN A 152 5.17 -2.64 9.72
C GLN A 152 5.87 -2.70 8.36
N VAL A 153 6.17 -3.90 7.86
CA VAL A 153 6.78 -4.11 6.54
C VAL A 153 5.77 -3.75 5.46
N LEU A 154 4.56 -4.31 5.55
CA LEU A 154 3.52 -4.09 4.55
C LEU A 154 3.13 -2.61 4.43
N ALA A 155 3.04 -1.89 5.56
CA ALA A 155 2.82 -0.44 5.56
C ALA A 155 3.91 0.33 4.79
N ARG A 156 5.18 -0.04 4.99
CA ARG A 156 6.31 0.58 4.28
C ARG A 156 6.31 0.28 2.79
N VAL A 157 6.00 -0.96 2.41
CA VAL A 157 5.88 -1.35 1.00
C VAL A 157 4.75 -0.57 0.33
N CYS A 158 3.57 -0.48 0.97
CA CYS A 158 2.45 0.32 0.48
C CYS A 158 2.85 1.79 0.31
N ARG A 159 3.59 2.36 1.26
CA ARG A 159 4.08 3.75 1.16
C ARG A 159 4.98 3.96 -0.05
N ASN A 160 5.94 3.08 -0.29
CA ASN A 160 6.85 3.20 -1.43
C ASN A 160 6.08 3.08 -2.76
N LEU A 161 5.23 2.06 -2.89
CA LEU A 161 4.39 1.86 -4.07
C LEU A 161 3.44 3.03 -4.31
N LYS A 162 2.88 3.62 -3.24
CA LYS A 162 2.02 4.80 -3.31
C LYS A 162 2.78 5.98 -3.90
N LEU A 163 3.98 6.26 -3.41
CA LEU A 163 4.81 7.36 -3.93
C LEU A 163 5.14 7.15 -5.42
N ASN A 164 5.45 5.92 -5.81
CA ASN A 164 5.64 5.56 -7.22
C ASN A 164 4.36 5.77 -8.06
N ALA A 165 3.21 5.29 -7.57
CA ALA A 165 1.94 5.46 -8.26
C ALA A 165 1.59 6.95 -8.43
N MET A 166 1.83 7.77 -7.40
CA MET A 166 1.68 9.23 -7.48
C MET A 166 2.61 9.87 -8.51
N SER A 167 3.89 9.47 -8.55
CA SER A 167 4.83 9.99 -9.55
C SER A 167 4.46 9.60 -10.99
N MET A 168 3.75 8.48 -11.16
CA MET A 168 3.24 8.00 -12.45
C MET A 168 1.85 8.55 -12.80
N GLY A 169 1.26 9.43 -11.98
CA GLY A 169 -0.11 9.94 -12.19
C GLY A 169 -1.22 8.90 -12.00
N ARG A 170 -0.90 7.73 -11.43
CA ARG A 170 -1.85 6.63 -11.15
C ARG A 170 -2.50 6.81 -9.79
N PHE A 171 -3.35 7.82 -9.66
CA PHE A 171 -3.86 8.21 -8.36
C PHE A 171 -4.94 7.27 -7.80
N THR A 172 -5.64 6.50 -8.64
CA THR A 172 -6.55 5.43 -8.17
C THR A 172 -5.80 4.41 -7.33
N ASP A 173 -4.70 3.89 -7.89
CA ASP A 173 -3.80 2.94 -7.24
C ASP A 173 -3.16 3.57 -6.00
N ALA A 174 -2.72 4.83 -6.10
CA ALA A 174 -2.17 5.54 -4.95
C ALA A 174 -3.18 5.68 -3.79
N SER A 175 -4.47 5.90 -4.10
CA SER A 175 -5.56 5.98 -3.12
C SER A 175 -5.80 4.62 -2.44
N ASP A 176 -5.80 3.52 -3.21
CA ASP A 176 -5.94 2.17 -2.66
C ASP A 176 -4.74 1.76 -1.79
N LEU A 177 -3.52 2.10 -2.24
CA LEU A 177 -2.28 1.90 -1.48
C LEU A 177 -2.24 2.76 -0.21
N ALA A 178 -2.75 4.00 -0.26
CA ALA A 178 -2.88 4.86 0.92
C ALA A 178 -3.86 4.26 1.95
N TYR A 179 -5.00 3.75 1.49
CA TYR A 179 -5.96 3.06 2.34
C TYR A 179 -5.34 1.81 3.01
N LEU A 180 -4.60 1.01 2.24
CA LEU A 180 -3.91 -0.16 2.77
C LEU A 180 -2.79 0.17 3.74
N GLU A 181 -1.97 1.18 3.44
CA GLU A 181 -0.93 1.68 4.35
C GLU A 181 -1.53 2.00 5.72
N ARG A 182 -2.61 2.79 5.75
CA ARG A 182 -3.31 3.15 6.99
C ARG A 182 -3.94 1.96 7.70
N THR A 183 -4.42 0.98 6.94
CA THR A 183 -4.95 -0.26 7.48
C THR A 183 -3.85 -1.05 8.21
N TYR A 184 -2.66 -1.19 7.60
CA TYR A 184 -1.52 -1.84 8.24
C TYR A 184 -0.97 -1.04 9.42
N ASP A 185 -0.85 0.28 9.33
CA ASP A 185 -0.48 1.15 10.46
C ASP A 185 -1.41 0.96 11.66
N ARG A 186 -2.73 0.83 11.43
CA ARG A 186 -3.69 0.51 12.49
C ARG A 186 -3.41 -0.87 13.11
N HIS A 187 -3.03 -1.87 12.32
CA HIS A 187 -2.62 -3.18 12.86
C HIS A 187 -1.36 -3.07 13.73
N VAL A 188 -0.39 -2.23 13.33
CA VAL A 188 0.78 -1.92 14.15
C VAL A 188 0.37 -1.27 15.48
N LEU A 189 -0.53 -0.29 15.44
CA LEU A 189 -1.05 0.36 16.64
C LEU A 189 -1.78 -0.64 17.55
N ARG A 190 -2.59 -1.54 16.98
CA ARG A 190 -3.27 -2.61 17.75
C ARG A 190 -2.26 -3.53 18.45
N GLN A 191 -1.22 -3.96 17.74
CA GLN A 191 -0.16 -4.80 18.31
C GLN A 191 0.57 -4.09 19.44
N ARG A 192 0.84 -2.78 19.31
CA ARG A 192 1.42 -1.98 20.40
C ARG A 192 0.48 -1.81 21.59
N ALA A 193 -0.80 -1.55 21.33
CA ALA A 193 -1.82 -1.33 22.35
C ALA A 193 -2.07 -2.58 23.21
N PHE A 194 -2.12 -3.77 22.59
CA PHE A 194 -2.59 -5.00 23.24
C PHE A 194 -1.58 -6.15 23.29
N GLY A 195 -0.47 -6.07 22.56
CA GLY A 195 0.51 -7.17 22.45
C GLY A 195 1.86 -6.92 23.09
N ALA A 196 2.20 -5.68 23.45
CA ALA A 196 3.52 -5.36 24.00
C ALA A 196 3.54 -5.46 25.54
N ALA A 197 4.15 -6.55 26.03
CA ALA A 197 4.24 -6.86 27.46
C ALA A 197 5.08 -5.85 28.26
N THR A 198 6.03 -5.16 27.63
CA THR A 198 7.04 -4.32 28.28
C THR A 198 6.77 -2.81 28.23
N LEU A 199 5.62 -2.37 27.68
CA LEU A 199 5.30 -0.94 27.59
C LEU A 199 4.84 -0.36 28.93
N SER A 200 5.23 0.90 29.17
CA SER A 200 4.69 1.70 30.28
C SER A 200 3.17 1.88 30.15
N THR A 201 2.48 2.08 31.27
CA THR A 201 1.02 2.32 31.28
C THR A 201 0.63 3.53 30.45
N VAL A 202 1.43 4.61 30.50
CA VAL A 202 1.17 5.84 29.73
C VAL A 202 1.29 5.59 28.23
N ASP A 203 2.34 4.88 27.80
CA ASP A 203 2.52 4.60 26.37
C ASP A 203 1.48 3.62 25.85
N ARG A 204 1.01 2.69 26.69
CA ARG A 204 -0.12 1.82 26.36
C ARG A 204 -1.42 2.61 26.18
N LEU A 205 -1.72 3.53 27.09
CA LEU A 205 -2.91 4.40 26.97
C LEU A 205 -2.85 5.26 25.69
N ARG A 206 -1.68 5.84 25.39
CA ARG A 206 -1.48 6.57 24.12
C ARG A 206 -1.67 5.67 22.90
N ALA A 207 -1.10 4.46 22.91
CA ALA A 207 -1.26 3.51 21.81
C ALA A 207 -2.73 3.11 21.59
N VAL A 208 -3.48 2.89 22.67
CA VAL A 208 -4.93 2.63 22.62
C VAL A 208 -5.68 3.82 22.02
N ALA A 209 -5.37 5.05 22.47
CA ALA A 209 -6.02 6.25 21.94
C ALA A 209 -5.78 6.42 20.43
N PHE A 210 -4.52 6.31 19.97
CA PHE A 210 -4.20 6.38 18.54
C PHE A 210 -4.83 5.24 17.74
N TRP A 211 -4.94 4.05 18.31
CA TRP A 211 -5.61 2.93 17.67
C TRP A 211 -7.12 3.19 17.52
N LEU A 212 -7.79 3.69 18.58
CA LEU A 212 -9.21 4.04 18.54
C LEU A 212 -9.49 5.15 17.51
N ASP A 213 -8.64 6.17 17.46
CA ASP A 213 -8.71 7.21 16.43
C ASP A 213 -8.60 6.60 15.02
N ALA A 214 -7.62 5.71 14.79
CA ALA A 214 -7.48 5.01 13.52
C ALA A 214 -8.66 4.08 13.19
N VAL A 215 -9.34 3.51 14.18
CA VAL A 215 -10.58 2.73 13.99
C VAL A 215 -11.72 3.65 13.58
N MET A 216 -11.91 4.77 14.30
CA MET A 216 -12.93 5.78 14.02
C MET A 216 -12.75 6.34 12.60
N LEU A 217 -11.54 6.77 12.22
CA LEU A 217 -11.25 7.30 10.89
C LEU A 217 -11.44 6.26 9.78
N ASN A 218 -11.17 4.98 10.02
CA ASN A 218 -11.50 3.96 9.01
C ASN A 218 -13.01 3.80 8.81
N TRP A 219 -13.76 3.78 9.91
CA TRP A 219 -15.20 3.61 9.89
C TRP A 219 -15.89 4.82 9.23
N LEU A 220 -15.56 6.02 9.71
CA LEU A 220 -16.18 7.28 9.31
C LEU A 220 -16.05 7.56 7.80
N TRP A 221 -14.85 7.44 7.24
CA TRP A 221 -14.58 7.84 5.85
C TRP A 221 -13.45 7.06 5.16
N GLY A 222 -13.04 5.93 5.74
CA GLY A 222 -11.96 5.12 5.18
C GLY A 222 -10.65 5.88 5.05
N TYR A 223 -10.26 6.62 6.10
CA TYR A 223 -9.06 7.48 6.11
C TYR A 223 -9.07 8.59 5.03
N GLY A 224 -10.25 9.01 4.58
CA GLY A 224 -10.42 10.00 3.51
C GLY A 224 -10.35 9.44 2.10
N GLU A 225 -10.15 8.13 1.94
CA GLU A 225 -10.08 7.46 0.63
C GLU A 225 -11.45 6.96 0.13
N LYS A 226 -12.47 6.91 1.01
CA LYS A 226 -13.80 6.35 0.72
C LYS A 226 -14.92 7.38 1.01
N PRO A 227 -15.13 8.38 0.14
CA PRO A 227 -16.11 9.46 0.36
C PRO A 227 -17.54 8.97 0.56
N TRP A 228 -17.92 7.85 -0.08
CA TRP A 228 -19.26 7.26 0.09
C TRP A 228 -19.54 6.83 1.54
N ARG A 229 -18.52 6.40 2.31
CA ARG A 229 -18.68 6.05 3.73
C ARG A 229 -19.04 7.27 4.55
N LEU A 230 -18.44 8.42 4.22
CA LEU A 230 -18.75 9.68 4.87
C LEU A 230 -20.19 10.11 4.57
N ALA A 231 -20.62 10.00 3.31
CA ALA A 231 -22.02 10.28 2.95
C ALA A 231 -23.01 9.38 3.73
N THR A 232 -22.71 8.08 3.88
CA THR A 232 -23.54 7.20 4.71
C THR A 232 -23.49 7.57 6.20
N ALA A 233 -22.35 8.01 6.70
CA ALA A 233 -22.20 8.47 8.09
C ALA A 233 -22.98 9.77 8.34
N MET A 234 -23.07 10.67 7.35
CA MET A 234 -23.91 11.88 7.42
C MET A 234 -25.39 11.52 7.56
N VAL A 235 -25.89 10.61 6.71
CA VAL A 235 -27.29 10.16 6.77
C VAL A 235 -27.58 9.51 8.13
N ALA A 236 -26.68 8.65 8.62
CA ALA A 236 -26.82 8.05 9.94
C ALA A 236 -26.82 9.10 11.06
N ALA A 237 -25.95 10.11 10.99
CA ALA A 237 -25.90 11.19 11.96
C ALA A 237 -27.22 11.99 12.00
N ILE A 238 -27.78 12.33 10.84
CA ILE A 238 -29.09 13.00 10.72
C ILE A 238 -30.19 12.17 11.39
N VAL A 239 -30.25 10.86 11.14
CA VAL A 239 -31.26 10.00 11.77
C VAL A 239 -31.06 9.93 13.30
N VAL A 240 -29.81 9.85 13.77
CA VAL A 240 -29.48 9.82 15.21
C VAL A 240 -29.86 11.14 15.89
N PHE A 241 -29.46 12.28 15.33
CA PHE A 241 -29.82 13.59 15.87
C PHE A 241 -31.34 13.79 15.86
N GLY A 242 -32.02 13.51 14.75
CA GLY A 242 -33.49 13.58 14.67
C GLY A 242 -34.19 12.70 15.71
N THR A 243 -33.67 11.49 15.98
CA THR A 243 -34.22 10.61 17.02
C THR A 243 -33.98 11.16 18.43
N LEU A 244 -32.79 11.68 18.71
CA LEU A 244 -32.50 12.34 19.99
C LEU A 244 -33.39 13.56 20.21
N GLN A 245 -33.60 14.34 19.16
CA GLN A 245 -34.48 15.50 19.20
C GLN A 245 -35.94 15.12 19.43
N TYR A 246 -36.43 14.04 18.82
CA TYR A 246 -37.75 13.49 19.08
C TYR A 246 -37.92 13.08 20.56
N TRP A 247 -36.92 12.41 21.16
CA TRP A 247 -36.95 12.04 22.59
C TRP A 247 -36.94 13.22 23.54
N LEU A 248 -36.37 14.35 23.11
CA LEU A 248 -36.37 15.59 23.87
C LEU A 248 -37.61 16.46 23.59
N GLU A 249 -38.56 15.97 22.80
CA GLU A 249 -39.74 16.72 22.34
C GLU A 249 -39.36 18.09 21.76
N ALA A 250 -38.27 18.12 20.99
CA ALA A 250 -37.68 19.35 20.46
C ALA A 250 -38.69 20.20 19.69
N VAL A 251 -39.56 19.57 18.90
CA VAL A 251 -40.67 20.23 18.21
C VAL A 251 -41.99 19.62 18.72
N PRO A 252 -42.61 20.22 19.74
CA PRO A 252 -43.78 19.64 20.40
C PRO A 252 -44.95 19.38 19.42
N GLY A 253 -45.59 18.23 19.57
CA GLY A 253 -46.75 17.84 18.76
C GLY A 253 -46.42 17.36 17.35
N ARG A 254 -45.14 17.17 17.01
CA ARG A 254 -44.69 16.61 15.74
C ARG A 254 -44.25 15.16 15.87
N ASP A 255 -44.37 14.43 14.78
CA ASP A 255 -43.97 13.03 14.72
C ASP A 255 -42.44 12.87 14.56
N TRP A 256 -41.97 11.63 14.58
CA TRP A 256 -40.54 11.33 14.43
C TRP A 256 -39.97 11.77 13.07
N PHE A 257 -40.74 11.70 11.99
CA PHE A 257 -40.27 12.07 10.65
C PHE A 257 -40.00 13.56 10.54
N GLU A 258 -40.84 14.39 11.14
CA GLU A 258 -40.64 15.85 11.23
C GLU A 258 -39.36 16.20 12.02
N HIS A 259 -39.02 15.45 13.06
CA HIS A 259 -37.76 15.64 13.79
C HIS A 259 -36.53 15.21 12.98
N VAL A 260 -36.64 14.14 12.19
CA VAL A 260 -35.58 13.74 11.24
C VAL A 260 -35.44 14.77 10.11
N TYR A 261 -36.54 15.32 9.62
CA TYR A 261 -36.52 16.42 8.64
C TYR A 261 -35.86 17.68 9.24
N PHE A 262 -36.25 18.09 10.45
CA PHE A 262 -35.62 19.20 11.17
C PHE A 262 -34.11 18.98 11.34
N SER A 263 -33.72 17.77 11.71
CA SER A 263 -32.32 17.38 11.80
C SER A 263 -31.61 17.48 10.44
N GLY A 264 -32.22 16.98 9.37
CA GLY A 264 -31.67 17.07 8.02
C GLY A 264 -31.37 18.52 7.58
N VAL A 265 -32.32 19.44 7.75
CA VAL A 265 -32.13 20.85 7.38
C VAL A 265 -31.18 21.60 8.30
N THR A 266 -31.04 21.16 9.57
CA THR A 266 -30.08 21.70 10.53
C THR A 266 -28.65 21.21 10.24
N PHE A 267 -28.48 19.90 10.09
CA PHE A 267 -27.20 19.26 9.76
C PHE A 267 -26.66 19.69 8.39
N LEU A 268 -27.54 19.85 7.40
CA LEU A 268 -27.15 20.38 6.09
C LEU A 268 -27.01 21.91 6.09
N THR A 269 -27.27 22.58 7.21
CA THR A 269 -27.14 24.03 7.40
C THR A 269 -28.03 24.85 6.46
N ILE A 270 -29.17 24.28 6.04
CA ILE A 270 -30.14 24.91 5.15
C ILE A 270 -31.05 25.87 5.92
N GLY A 271 -31.60 25.41 7.05
CA GLY A 271 -32.39 26.23 7.98
C GLY A 271 -33.62 26.92 7.37
N TYR A 272 -34.63 26.17 6.92
CA TYR A 272 -35.85 26.74 6.33
C TYR A 272 -36.72 27.55 7.32
N GLY A 273 -36.54 27.36 8.63
CA GLY A 273 -37.20 28.15 9.67
C GLY A 273 -38.67 27.82 9.92
N ASP A 274 -39.17 26.75 9.31
CA ASP A 274 -40.51 26.20 9.49
C ASP A 274 -40.66 25.41 10.81
N LEU A 275 -39.57 24.78 11.26
CA LEU A 275 -39.48 24.09 12.55
C LEU A 275 -38.41 24.75 13.42
N ALA A 276 -38.72 24.93 14.71
CA ALA A 276 -37.80 25.55 15.68
C ALA A 276 -37.81 24.77 17.01
N PRO A 277 -36.63 24.48 17.59
CA PRO A 277 -36.54 23.71 18.81
C PRO A 277 -36.99 24.53 20.03
N VAL A 278 -37.90 23.95 20.81
CA VAL A 278 -38.40 24.50 22.07
C VAL A 278 -37.62 23.89 23.23
N GLY A 279 -37.19 24.73 24.17
CA GLY A 279 -36.40 24.30 25.33
C GLY A 279 -34.89 24.45 25.15
N VAL A 280 -34.16 24.43 26.28
CA VAL A 280 -32.71 24.71 26.30
C VAL A 280 -31.90 23.56 25.70
N LEU A 281 -32.21 22.31 26.09
CA LEU A 281 -31.46 21.14 25.64
C LEU A 281 -31.60 20.89 24.12
N PRO A 282 -32.80 20.91 23.52
CA PRO A 282 -32.95 20.82 22.06
C PRO A 282 -32.21 21.91 21.28
N ARG A 283 -32.21 23.15 21.79
CA ARG A 283 -31.48 24.27 21.16
C ARG A 283 -29.96 24.05 21.19
N LEU A 284 -29.42 23.59 22.31
CA LEU A 284 -28.01 23.23 22.40
C LEU A 284 -27.65 22.06 21.49
N LEU A 285 -28.53 21.05 21.40
CA LEU A 285 -28.33 19.92 20.50
C LEU A 285 -28.32 20.35 19.03
N ALA A 286 -29.24 21.22 18.62
CA ALA A 286 -29.28 21.78 17.26
C ALA A 286 -28.01 22.60 16.92
N LEU A 287 -27.43 23.32 17.89
CA LEU A 287 -26.14 24.01 17.69
C LEU A 287 -24.99 23.03 17.45
N VAL A 288 -24.90 21.97 18.27
CA VAL A 288 -23.89 20.92 18.11
C VAL A 288 -24.06 20.20 16.77
N GLU A 289 -25.30 19.92 16.39
CA GLU A 289 -25.66 19.28 15.13
C GLU A 289 -25.25 20.12 13.92
N GLY A 290 -25.59 21.42 13.91
CA GLY A 290 -25.17 22.33 12.83
C GLY A 290 -23.65 22.43 12.71
N ALA A 291 -22.94 22.52 13.84
CA ALA A 291 -21.48 22.51 13.85
C ALA A 291 -20.88 21.21 13.29
N ALA A 292 -21.45 20.05 13.66
CA ALA A 292 -21.07 18.76 13.10
C ALA A 292 -21.33 18.70 11.59
N GLY A 293 -22.48 19.21 11.15
CA GLY A 293 -22.86 19.34 9.75
C GLY A 293 -21.82 20.05 8.89
N ILE A 294 -21.38 21.23 9.33
CA ILE A 294 -20.33 22.02 8.65
C ILE A 294 -19.04 21.21 8.48
N LEU A 295 -18.60 20.52 9.55
CA LEU A 295 -17.39 19.69 9.52
C LEU A 295 -17.52 18.53 8.52
N PHE A 296 -18.64 17.81 8.54
CA PHE A 296 -18.88 16.69 7.64
C PHE A 296 -18.96 17.11 6.18
N ILE A 297 -19.64 18.23 5.89
CA ILE A 297 -19.70 18.80 4.53
C ILE A 297 -18.29 19.18 4.06
N GLY A 298 -17.49 19.85 4.89
CA GLY A 298 -16.11 20.20 4.57
C GLY A 298 -15.24 18.98 4.27
N MET A 299 -15.36 17.93 5.09
CA MET A 299 -14.69 16.64 4.87
C MET A 299 -15.15 15.94 3.59
N LEU A 300 -16.45 15.99 3.28
CA LEU A 300 -17.02 15.37 2.08
C LEU A 300 -16.51 16.06 0.83
N VAL A 301 -16.52 17.40 0.81
CA VAL A 301 -15.95 18.19 -0.29
C VAL A 301 -14.46 17.88 -0.45
N ALA A 302 -13.68 17.88 0.63
CA ALA A 302 -12.25 17.59 0.56
C ALA A 302 -11.96 16.17 0.00
N SER A 303 -12.71 15.17 0.46
CA SER A 303 -12.56 13.78 -0.01
C SER A 303 -13.05 13.60 -1.46
N ALA A 304 -14.16 14.25 -1.84
CA ALA A 304 -14.69 14.22 -3.19
C ALA A 304 -13.78 14.95 -4.19
N THR A 305 -13.30 16.15 -3.86
CA THR A 305 -12.35 16.91 -4.68
C THR A 305 -11.08 16.12 -4.93
N LYS A 306 -10.53 15.48 -3.88
CA LYS A 306 -9.43 14.53 -4.05
C LYS A 306 -9.80 13.43 -5.04
N LYS A 307 -10.98 12.81 -4.93
CA LYS A 307 -11.33 11.71 -5.84
C LYS A 307 -11.63 12.15 -7.28
N ILE A 308 -12.10 13.38 -7.49
CA ILE A 308 -12.45 13.92 -8.81
C ILE A 308 -11.21 14.45 -9.53
N MET A 309 -10.38 15.27 -8.87
CA MET A 309 -9.19 15.87 -9.47
C MET A 309 -8.13 14.85 -9.89
N TYR A 310 -8.17 13.67 -9.26
CA TYR A 310 -7.18 12.62 -9.42
C TYR A 310 -7.74 11.39 -10.16
N ARG A 311 -8.85 11.52 -10.88
CA ARG A 311 -9.30 10.54 -11.89
C ARG A 311 -8.83 10.98 -13.27
#